data_AF-A0A7X2SY81-F1
#
_entry.id   AF-A0A7X2SY81-F1
#
_cell.length_a   1.000
_cell.length_b   1.000
_cell.length_c   1.000
_cell.angle_alpha   90.00
_cell.angle_beta   90.00
_cell.angle_gamma   90.00
#
_symmetry.space_group_name_H-M   'P 1'
#
loop_
_entity.id
_entity.type
_entity.pdbx_description
1 polymer ?
#
loop_
_entity_poly.entity_id
_entity_poly.type
_entity_poly.pdbx_seq_one_letter_code
_entity_poly.pdbx_strand_id
1 'polypeptide(L)' 'MSNLQTTLDKMQDVLASLSAVLEEEQQQLAAGNINSNLLQRITEDKSALLSTLNYLDEMRRTAEQSQATSAPYRGQND' A
#
# COMPACT_ATOMS: atom_id res chain seq x y z
N MET A 1 -21.02 4.04 -9.72
CA MET A 1 -19.95 4.62 -8.87
C MET A 1 -18.64 4.48 -9.63
N SER A 2 -17.86 5.55 -9.72
CA SER A 2 -16.64 5.59 -10.53
C SER A 2 -15.63 4.56 -10.04
N ASN A 3 -15.15 3.69 -10.94
CA ASN A 3 -14.12 2.68 -10.67
C ASN A 3 -12.89 3.30 -9.97
N LEU A 4 -12.57 4.55 -10.31
CA LEU A 4 -11.46 5.30 -9.72
C LEU A 4 -11.65 5.60 -8.22
N GLN A 5 -12.81 6.12 -7.79
CA GLN A 5 -13.02 6.49 -6.38
C GLN A 5 -12.90 5.26 -5.48
N THR A 6 -13.61 4.18 -5.83
CA THR A 6 -13.55 2.93 -5.07
C THR A 6 -12.14 2.32 -5.06
N THR A 7 -11.37 2.48 -6.12
CA THR A 7 -9.96 2.05 -6.14
C THR A 7 -9.11 2.89 -5.18
N LEU A 8 -9.30 4.21 -5.18
CA LEU A 8 -8.59 5.12 -4.25
C LEU A 8 -8.95 4.85 -2.79
N ASP A 9 -10.22 4.60 -2.47
CA ASP A 9 -10.67 4.25 -1.12
C ASP A 9 -9.97 2.95 -0.65
N LYS A 10 -9.95 1.91 -1.50
CA LYS A 10 -9.22 0.66 -1.19
C LYS A 10 -7.72 0.87 -1.03
N MET A 11 -7.11 1.73 -1.85
CA MET A 11 -5.69 2.06 -1.69
C MET A 11 -5.43 2.73 -0.35
N GLN A 12 -6.31 3.61 0.10
CA GLN A 12 -6.22 4.26 1.42
C GLN A 12 -6.26 3.23 2.55
N ASP A 13 -7.20 2.27 2.50
CA ASP A 13 -7.32 1.21 3.51
C ASP A 13 -6.07 0.31 3.57
N VAL A 14 -5.54 -0.07 2.40
CA VAL A 14 -4.32 -0.87 2.29
C VAL A 14 -3.10 -0.10 2.81
N LEU A 15 -2.98 1.19 2.48
CA LEU A 15 -1.90 2.04 2.99
C LEU A 15 -1.97 2.21 4.50
N ALA A 16 -3.15 2.40 5.08
CA ALA A 16 -3.33 2.48 6.53
C ALA A 16 -2.90 1.17 7.22
N SER A 17 -3.29 0.03 6.64
CA SER A 17 -2.87 -1.29 7.12
C SER A 17 -1.36 -1.48 7.01
N LEU A 18 -0.76 -1.06 5.89
CA LEU A 18 0.67 -1.16 5.65
C LEU A 18 1.47 -0.30 6.64
N SER A 19 0.98 0.90 6.98
CA SER A 19 1.61 1.74 8.01
C SER A 19 1.65 1.06 9.37
N ALA A 20 0.57 0.40 9.79
CA ALA A 20 0.55 -0.36 11.05
C ALA A 20 1.54 -1.53 11.03
N VAL A 21 1.57 -2.31 9.95
CA VAL A 21 2.51 -3.43 9.78
C VAL A 21 3.97 -2.96 9.78
N LEU A 22 4.27 -1.81 9.17
CA LEU A 22 5.61 -1.21 9.19
C LEU A 22 6.02 -0.74 10.59
N GLU A 23 5.09 -0.19 11.37
CA GLU A 23 5.34 0.20 12.75
C GLU A 23 5.65 -1.04 13.61
N GLU A 24 4.87 -2.11 13.46
CA GLU A 24 5.13 -3.39 14.14
C GLU A 24 6.49 -3.99 13.74
N GLU A 25 6.83 -3.99 12.45
CA GLU A 25 8.12 -4.45 11.94
C GLU A 25 9.28 -3.67 12.58
N GLN A 26 9.15 -2.34 12.62
CA GLN A 26 10.16 -1.48 13.22
C GLN A 26 10.33 -1.75 14.71
N GLN A 27 9.24 -1.92 15.46
CA GLN A 27 9.30 -2.23 16.89
C GLN A 27 10.01 -3.58 17.13
N GLN A 28 9.72 -4.61 16.34
CA GLN A 28 10.37 -5.92 16.45
C GLN A 28 11.87 -5.85 16.15
N LEU A 29 12.27 -5.10 15.13
CA LEU A 29 13.67 -4.89 14.79
C LEU A 29 14.43 -4.09 15.87
N ALA A 30 13.74 -3.17 16.55
CA ALA A 30 14.31 -2.34 17.60
C ALA A 30 14.31 -2.99 19.00
N ALA A 31 13.63 -4.12 19.20
CA ALA A 31 13.38 -4.73 20.52
C ALA A 31 14.62 -5.32 21.22
N GLY A 32 15.81 -5.27 20.61
CA GLY A 32 17.07 -5.81 21.15
C GLY A 32 17.17 -7.35 21.14
N ASN A 33 16.04 -8.07 21.23
CA ASN A 33 15.91 -9.50 20.99
C ASN A 33 14.85 -9.75 19.92
N ILE A 34 15.29 -10.17 18.73
CA ILE A 34 14.41 -10.35 17.57
C ILE A 34 13.65 -11.68 17.69
N ASN A 35 12.31 -11.62 17.66
CA ASN A 35 11.49 -12.80 17.45
C ASN A 35 11.37 -13.09 15.95
N SER A 36 12.20 -14.00 15.44
CA SER A 36 12.29 -14.31 14.01
C SER A 36 10.97 -14.80 13.40
N ASN A 37 10.19 -15.62 14.13
CA ASN A 37 8.91 -16.13 13.64
C ASN A 37 7.86 -15.01 13.52
N LEU A 38 7.82 -14.10 14.49
CA LEU A 38 6.92 -12.96 14.46
C LEU A 38 7.32 -11.98 13.34
N LEU A 39 8.62 -11.66 13.25
CA LEU A 39 9.15 -10.80 12.20
C LEU A 39 8.88 -11.37 10.80
N GLN A 40 9.05 -12.68 10.61
CA GLN A 40 8.73 -13.34 9.35
C GLN A 40 7.26 -13.15 8.95
N ARG A 41 6.31 -13.33 9.88
CA ARG A 41 4.89 -13.11 9.61
C ARG A 41 4.59 -11.66 9.24
N ILE A 42 5.15 -10.71 9.98
CA ILE A 42 5.01 -9.27 9.68
C ILE A 42 5.54 -8.96 8.28
N THR A 43 6.69 -9.51 7.90
CA THR A 43 7.27 -9.32 6.57
C THR A 43 6.41 -9.98 5.47
N GLU A 44 5.80 -11.13 5.73
CA GLU A 44 4.86 -11.79 4.81
C GLU A 44 3.58 -10.92 4.62
N ASP A 45 3.01 -10.40 5.71
CA ASP A 45 1.84 -9.52 5.68
C ASP A 45 2.13 -8.22 4.91
N LYS A 46 3.30 -7.60 5.16
CA LYS A 46 3.80 -6.45 4.40
C LYS A 46 3.88 -6.75 2.91
N SER A 47 4.43 -7.91 2.54
CA SER A 47 4.58 -8.32 1.14
C SER A 47 3.22 -8.51 0.46
N ALA A 48 2.24 -9.09 1.16
CA ALA A 48 0.88 -9.25 0.66
C ALA A 48 0.16 -7.89 0.47
N LEU A 49 0.31 -6.97 1.42
CA LEU A 49 -0.25 -5.62 1.33
C LEU A 49 0.40 -4.82 0.18
N LEU A 50 1.71 -4.90 0.00
CA LEU A 50 2.41 -4.27 -1.13
C LEU A 50 1.96 -4.84 -2.48
N SER A 51 1.78 -6.16 -2.57
CA SER A 51 1.25 -6.80 -3.78
C SER A 51 -0.18 -6.32 -4.12
N THR A 52 -1.02 -6.22 -3.09
CA THR A 52 -2.39 -5.68 -3.21
C THR A 52 -2.37 -4.21 -3.64
N LEU A 53 -1.51 -3.39 -3.04
CA LEU A 53 -1.35 -1.98 -3.38
C LEU A 53 -0.90 -1.80 -4.84
N ASN A 54 0.03 -2.64 -5.31
CA ASN A 54 0.48 -2.62 -6.71
C ASN A 54 -0.65 -2.95 -7.68
N TYR A 55 -1.47 -3.97 -7.35
CA TYR A 55 -2.66 -4.29 -8.15
C TYR A 55 -3.66 -3.12 -8.19
N LEU A 56 -3.91 -2.47 -7.05
CA LEU A 56 -4.79 -1.31 -6.98
C LEU A 56 -4.23 -0.10 -7.74
N ASP A 57 -2.91 0.11 -7.76
CA ASP A 57 -2.29 1.19 -8.54
C ASP A 57 -2.48 0.98 -10.06
N GLU A 58 -2.38 -0.26 -10.54
CA GLU A 58 -2.67 -0.58 -11.95
C GLU A 58 -4.15 -0.38 -12.30
N MET A 59 -5.06 -0.74 -11.37
CA MET A 59 -6.49 -0.42 -11.52
C MET A 59 -6.73 1.10 -11.56
N ARG A 60 -6.06 1.86 -10.69
CA ARG A 60 -6.16 3.33 -10.63
C ARG A 60 -5.72 3.94 -11.96
N ARG A 61 -4.57 3.52 -12.51
CA ARG A 61 -4.05 3.98 -13.81
C ARG A 61 -5.02 3.68 -14.95
N THR A 62 -5.61 2.49 -14.96
CA THR A 62 -6.59 2.10 -15.99
C THR A 62 -7.87 2.94 -15.91
N ALA A 63 -8.35 3.21 -14.69
CA ALA A 63 -9.52 4.04 -14.45
C ALA A 63 -9.25 5.52 -14.81
N GLU A 64 -8.08 6.05 -14.46
CA GLU A 64 -7.63 7.40 -14.82
C GLU A 64 -7.60 7.61 -16.34
N GLN A 65 -7.00 6.67 -17.08
CA GLN A 65 -6.96 6.70 -18.54
C GLN A 65 -8.37 6.68 -19.13
N SER A 66 -9.25 5.81 -18.62
CA SER A 66 -10.63 5.69 -19.07
C SER A 66 -11.45 6.96 -18.84
N GLN A 67 -11.09 7.75 -17.82
CA GLN A 67 -11.77 8.99 -17.46
C GLN A 67 -11.07 10.25 -18.00
N ALA A 68 -9.97 10.09 -18.75
CA ALA A 68 -9.09 11.19 -19.19
C ALA A 68 -8.67 12.12 -18.04
N THR A 69 -8.52 11.56 -16.83
CA THR A 69 -8.08 12.25 -15.62
C THR A 69 -6.65 11.85 -15.29
N SER A 70 -5.89 12.75 -14.68
CA SER A 70 -4.56 12.46 -14.14
C SER A 70 -4.55 12.77 -12.66
N ALA A 71 -3.79 11.97 -11.89
CA ALA A 71 -3.42 12.35 -10.54
C ALA A 71 -2.82 13.77 -10.52
N PRO A 72 -3.25 14.65 -9.60
CA PRO A 72 -2.83 16.06 -9.57
C PRO A 72 -1.34 16.26 -9.24
N TYR A 73 -0.71 15.23 -8.67
CA TYR A 73 0.70 15.20 -8.31
C TYR A 73 1.62 14.63 -9.40
N ARG A 74 1.06 14.15 -10.53
CA ARG A 74 1.84 13.49 -11.58
C ARG A 74 2.85 14.39 -12.29
N GLY A 75 2.61 15.70 -12.32
CA GLY A 75 3.53 16.70 -12.90
C GLY A 75 4.49 17.35 -11.90
N GLN A 76 4.55 16.88 -10.65
CA GLN A 76 5.37 17.49 -9.60
C GLN A 76 6.75 16.85 -9.42
N ASN A 77 7.03 15.75 -10.12
CA ASN A 77 8.34 15.07 -10.08
C ASN A 77 8.71 14.57 -11.48
N ASP A 78 9.40 15.41 -12.25
CA ASP A 78 10.40 15.03 -13.25
C ASP A 78 11.72 15.72 -12.84
#